data_AF-A0A6N7R1U9-F1
#
_entry.id   AF-A0A6N7R1U9-F1
#
_cell.length_a   1.000
_cell.length_b   1.000
_cell.length_c   1.000
_cell.angle_alpha   90.00
_cell.angle_beta   90.00
_cell.angle_gamma   90.00
#
_symmetry.space_group_name_H-M   'P 1'
#
loop_
_entity.id
_entity.type
_entity.pdbx_description
1 polymer ?
#
loop_
_entity_poly.entity_id
_entity_poly.type
_entity_poly.pdbx_seq_one_letter_code
_entity_poly.pdbx_strand_id
1 'polypeptide(L)'
;MGVLGLSGAISLFVMVQGMSYYTLHITSVFYYIIINLAAIISTYTLVKYQINKYAGDPTMEKKSGNQSKYLGVLTIAPAIGYILAQSVQETIVLKHVFSLIVVYFFAIFLAYAAAKFLHRYFFMRANMDYVNYQPYSNKEKKKLMKQGLEIK
;
A
#
# COMPACT_ATOMS: atom_id res chain seq x y z
N MET A 1 -9.98 7.06 -2.59
CA MET A 1 -8.93 6.46 -1.75
C MET A 1 -7.50 6.88 -2.12
N GLY A 2 -7.14 7.16 -3.38
CA GLY A 2 -5.76 7.54 -3.74
C GLY A 2 -5.25 8.82 -3.06
N VAL A 3 -5.89 9.97 -3.31
CA VAL A 3 -5.49 11.27 -2.73
C VAL A 3 -5.68 11.30 -1.21
N LEU A 4 -6.79 10.75 -0.71
CA LEU A 4 -7.07 10.62 0.74
C LEU A 4 -6.07 9.70 1.46
N GLY A 5 -5.60 8.64 0.78
CA GLY A 5 -4.57 7.75 1.31
C GLY A 5 -3.21 8.45 1.39
N LEU A 6 -2.88 9.28 0.39
CA LEU A 6 -1.67 10.10 0.42
C LEU A 6 -1.73 11.15 1.54
N SER A 7 -2.84 11.90 1.65
CA SER A 7 -3.01 12.89 2.72
C SER A 7 -2.99 12.24 4.11
N GLY A 8 -3.62 11.07 4.25
CA GLY A 8 -3.58 10.26 5.47
C GLY A 8 -2.17 9.80 5.82
N ALA A 9 -1.41 9.27 4.86
CA ALA A 9 -0.03 8.84 5.07
C ALA A 9 0.87 9.99 5.54
N ILE A 10 0.77 11.16 4.89
CA ILE A 10 1.52 12.37 5.27
C ILE A 10 1.12 12.81 6.68
N SER A 11 -0.17 12.87 6.97
CA SER A 11 -0.67 13.32 8.29
C SER A 11 -0.19 12.40 9.41
N LEU A 12 -0.28 11.08 9.23
CA LEU A 12 0.22 10.11 10.21
C LEU A 12 1.74 10.16 10.34
N PHE A 13 2.48 10.40 9.24
CA PHE A 13 3.92 10.55 9.31
C PHE A 13 4.33 11.79 10.13
N VAL A 14 3.67 12.93 9.92
CA VAL A 14 3.88 14.14 10.74
C VAL A 14 3.52 13.87 12.20
N MET A 15 2.43 13.14 12.45
CA MET A 15 2.03 12.72 13.80
C MET A 15 3.10 11.86 14.48
N VAL A 16 3.74 10.92 13.78
CA VAL A 16 4.85 10.11 14.31
C VAL A 16 6.01 10.99 14.78
N GLN A 17 6.37 12.01 13.99
CA GLN A 17 7.41 12.96 14.38
C GLN A 17 7.01 13.76 15.62
N GLY A 18 5.75 14.23 15.66
CA GLY A 18 5.20 14.96 16.81
C GLY A 18 5.18 14.11 18.08
N MET A 19 4.73 12.85 18.01
CA MET A 19 4.72 11.93 19.15
C MET A 19 6.13 11.60 19.63
N SER A 20 7.07 11.40 18.71
CA SER A 20 8.48 11.17 19.07
C SER A 20 9.07 12.33 19.88
N TYR A 21 8.80 13.57 19.43
CA TYR A 21 9.34 14.77 20.06
C TYR A 21 8.62 15.13 21.37
N TYR A 22 7.29 15.24 21.34
CA TYR A 22 6.51 15.75 22.47
C TYR A 22 6.15 14.69 23.52
N THR A 23 5.99 13.43 23.11
CA THR A 23 5.60 12.36 24.03
C THR A 23 6.82 11.60 24.55
N LEU A 24 7.72 11.18 23.65
CA LEU A 24 8.91 10.41 24.01
C LEU A 24 10.15 11.28 24.30
N HIS A 25 10.06 12.59 24.10
CA HIS A 25 11.15 13.55 24.39
C HIS A 25 12.45 13.21 23.65
N ILE A 26 12.35 12.58 22.47
CA ILE A 26 13.51 12.23 21.66
C ILE A 26 13.96 13.50 20.93
N THR A 27 15.07 14.08 21.37
CA THR A 27 15.66 15.31 20.79
C THR A 27 16.85 15.02 19.87
N SER A 28 17.23 13.75 19.72
CA SER A 28 18.38 13.35 18.89
C SER A 28 18.13 13.62 17.41
N VAL A 29 18.96 14.47 16.80
CA VAL A 29 18.90 14.80 15.36
C VAL A 29 19.09 13.54 14.50
N PHE A 30 19.98 12.63 14.89
CA PHE A 30 20.24 11.39 14.17
C PHE A 30 18.99 10.49 14.07
N TYR A 31 18.17 10.45 15.11
CA TYR A 31 16.90 9.72 15.08
C TYR A 31 15.99 10.21 13.95
N TYR A 32 15.84 11.54 13.84
CA TYR A 32 15.00 12.15 12.81
C TYR A 32 15.54 11.96 11.40
N ILE A 33 16.86 11.97 11.23
CA ILE A 33 17.49 11.65 9.93
C ILE A 33 17.17 10.21 9.53
N ILE A 34 17.36 9.25 10.45
CA ILE A 34 17.15 7.82 10.18
C ILE A 34 15.69 7.52 9.87
N ILE A 35 14.74 8.05 10.64
CA ILE A 35 13.30 7.77 10.42
C ILE A 35 12.80 8.35 9.09
N ASN A 36 13.30 9.52 8.67
CA ASN A 36 12.97 10.10 7.36
C ASN A 36 13.58 9.28 6.21
N LEU A 37 14.85 8.87 6.32
CA LEU A 37 15.48 7.98 5.34
C LEU A 37 14.73 6.65 5.23
N ALA A 38 14.37 6.04 6.36
CA ALA A 38 13.61 4.79 6.39
C ALA A 38 12.24 4.95 5.71
N ALA A 39 11.53 6.06 5.93
CA ALA A 39 10.26 6.34 5.28
C ALA A 39 10.40 6.51 3.76
N ILE A 40 11.44 7.21 3.29
CA ILE A 40 11.72 7.40 1.86
C ILE A 40 12.04 6.06 1.20
N ILE A 41 12.96 5.27 1.77
CA ILE A 41 13.35 3.96 1.24
C ILE A 41 12.16 3.00 1.21
N SER A 42 11.34 2.98 2.27
CA SER A 42 10.15 2.13 2.34
C SER A 42 9.15 2.52 1.27
N THR A 43 8.85 3.82 1.13
CA THR A 43 7.91 4.33 0.13
C THR A 43 8.40 4.03 -1.29
N TYR A 44 9.67 4.28 -1.58
CA TYR A 44 10.28 3.95 -2.88
C TYR A 44 10.17 2.46 -3.20
N THR A 45 10.47 1.59 -2.24
CA THR A 45 10.39 0.13 -2.42
C THR A 45 8.95 -0.29 -2.71
N LEU A 46 7.97 0.26 -2.00
CA LEU A 46 6.54 -0.04 -2.22
C LEU A 46 6.06 0.44 -3.60
N VAL A 47 6.47 1.64 -4.03
CA VAL A 47 6.16 2.18 -5.36
C VAL A 47 6.78 1.30 -6.45
N LYS A 48 8.07 0.95 -6.32
CA LYS A 48 8.77 0.06 -7.26
C LYS A 48 8.12 -1.32 -7.32
N TYR A 49 7.69 -1.86 -6.17
CA TYR A 49 6.95 -3.11 -6.11
C TYR A 49 5.63 -3.04 -6.89
N GLN A 50 4.87 -1.94 -6.74
CA GLN A 50 3.62 -1.77 -7.51
C GLN A 50 3.89 -1.65 -9.01
N ILE A 51 4.89 -0.87 -9.42
CA ILE A 51 5.28 -0.73 -10.84
C ILE A 51 5.63 -2.10 -11.43
N ASN A 52 6.51 -2.85 -10.76
CA ASN A 52 6.94 -4.18 -11.23
C ASN A 52 5.76 -5.17 -11.27
N LYS A 53 4.85 -5.11 -10.30
CA LYS A 53 3.66 -5.96 -10.25
C LYS A 53 2.71 -5.74 -11.43
N TYR A 54 2.60 -4.51 -11.92
CA TYR A 54 1.69 -4.13 -12.99
C TYR A 54 2.38 -3.97 -14.36
N ALA A 55 3.70 -4.18 -14.46
CA ALA A 55 4.46 -4.12 -15.71
C ALA A 55 4.17 -5.26 -16.70
N GLY A 56 3.27 -6.20 -16.35
CA GLY A 56 2.73 -7.18 -17.30
C GLY A 56 3.64 -8.36 -17.64
N ASP A 57 4.70 -8.61 -16.87
CA ASP A 57 5.53 -9.79 -17.05
C ASP A 57 4.79 -11.07 -16.59
N PRO A 58 4.37 -11.96 -17.51
CA PRO A 58 3.59 -13.16 -17.18
C PRO A 58 4.37 -14.15 -16.31
N THR A 59 5.70 -14.04 -16.24
CA THR A 59 6.55 -14.92 -15.42
C THR A 59 6.56 -14.52 -13.94
N MET A 60 6.25 -13.26 -13.62
CA MET A 60 6.15 -12.75 -12.25
C MET A 60 4.77 -13.02 -11.62
N GLU A 61 3.70 -13.04 -12.42
CA GLU A 61 2.33 -13.27 -11.96
C GLU A 61 2.14 -14.69 -11.39
N LYS A 62 2.79 -15.70 -12.00
CA LYS A 62 2.78 -17.10 -11.53
C LYS A 62 3.40 -17.30 -10.14
N LYS A 63 4.25 -16.40 -9.64
CA LYS A 63 4.82 -16.48 -8.27
C LYS A 63 3.84 -16.06 -7.17
N SER A 64 2.73 -15.40 -7.51
CA SER A 64 1.72 -14.94 -6.53
C SER A 64 0.82 -16.07 -5.99
N GLY A 65 0.96 -17.31 -6.48
CA GLY A 65 0.04 -18.43 -6.22
C GLY A 65 0.09 -19.04 -4.81
N ASN A 66 0.84 -18.49 -3.85
CA ASN A 66 0.96 -19.06 -2.50
C ASN A 66 0.39 -18.14 -1.40
N GLN A 67 -0.75 -17.49 -1.69
CA GLN A 67 -1.45 -16.61 -0.74
C GLN A 67 -1.87 -17.33 0.56
N SER A 68 -2.08 -18.66 0.55
CA SER A 68 -2.53 -19.38 1.74
C SER A 68 -1.50 -19.40 2.89
N LYS A 69 -0.20 -19.35 2.58
CA LYS A 69 0.87 -19.35 3.60
C LYS A 69 0.86 -18.10 4.48
N TYR A 70 0.40 -16.98 3.95
CA TYR A 70 0.34 -15.70 4.68
C TYR A 70 -1.03 -15.43 5.28
N LEU A 71 -2.06 -16.17 4.84
CA LEU A 71 -3.42 -16.05 5.37
C LEU A 71 -3.45 -16.39 6.87
N GLY A 72 -2.76 -17.47 7.26
CA GLY A 72 -2.64 -17.89 8.66
C GLY A 72 -2.05 -16.80 9.55
N VAL A 73 -0.98 -16.14 9.11
CA VAL A 73 -0.34 -15.01 9.80
C VAL A 73 -1.31 -13.83 9.93
N LEU A 74 -2.09 -13.54 8.89
CA LEU A 74 -3.08 -12.46 8.90
C LEU A 74 -4.21 -12.71 9.92
N THR A 75 -4.66 -13.96 10.06
CA THR A 75 -5.70 -14.35 11.04
C THR A 75 -5.23 -14.30 12.48
N ILE A 76 -3.96 -14.63 12.76
CA ILE A 76 -3.42 -14.61 14.13
C ILE A 76 -2.85 -13.25 14.54
N ALA A 77 -2.58 -12.36 13.57
CA ALA A 77 -2.03 -11.03 13.83
C ALA A 77 -2.84 -10.19 14.84
N PRO A 78 -4.19 -10.16 14.83
CA PRO A 78 -4.95 -9.43 15.84
C PRO A 78 -4.75 -9.97 17.26
N ALA A 79 -4.65 -11.30 17.42
CA ALA A 79 -4.41 -11.93 18.72
C ALA A 79 -2.99 -11.62 19.23
N ILE A 80 -1.99 -11.71 18.36
CA ILE A 80 -0.61 -11.32 18.69
C ILE A 80 -0.55 -9.84 19.06
N GLY A 81 -1.22 -8.97 18.30
CA GLY A 81 -1.30 -7.54 18.58
C GLY A 81 -1.94 -7.23 19.93
N TYR A 82 -3.00 -7.97 20.30
CA TYR A 82 -3.66 -7.84 21.61
C TYR A 82 -2.75 -8.26 22.77
N ILE A 83 -2.04 -9.39 22.63
CA ILE A 83 -1.11 -9.89 23.65
C ILE A 83 0.05 -8.90 23.86
N LEU A 84 0.60 -8.37 22.76
CA LEU A 84 1.64 -7.34 22.82
C LEU A 84 1.12 -6.02 23.42
N ALA A 85 -0.12 -5.64 23.14
CA ALA A 85 -0.70 -4.45 23.74
C ALA A 85 -0.89 -4.59 25.27
N GLN A 86 -1.33 -5.77 25.74
CA GLN A 86 -1.45 -6.04 27.18
C GLN A 86 -0.09 -6.11 27.88
N SER A 87 0.94 -6.73 27.28
CA SER A 87 2.25 -6.86 27.92
C SER A 87 2.95 -5.52 28.16
N VAL A 88 2.53 -4.50 27.42
CA VAL A 88 3.04 -3.13 27.49
C VAL A 88 2.20 -2.25 28.43
N GLN A 89 1.13 -2.79 29.03
CA GLN A 89 0.15 -2.00 29.78
C GLN A 89 0.69 -1.36 31.07
N GLU A 90 1.78 -1.86 31.63
CA GLU A 90 2.28 -1.35 32.92
C GLU A 90 3.23 -0.15 32.77
N THR A 91 3.92 -0.04 31.64
CA THR A 91 4.97 0.97 31.46
C THR A 91 4.54 2.06 30.47
N ILE A 92 4.34 3.28 30.97
CA ILE A 92 3.86 4.44 30.19
C ILE A 92 4.76 4.71 28.97
N VAL A 93 6.09 4.64 29.15
CA VAL A 93 7.06 4.86 28.08
C VAL A 93 6.90 3.81 26.98
N LEU A 94 6.80 2.53 27.35
CA LEU A 94 6.70 1.43 26.40
C LEU A 94 5.37 1.50 25.62
N LYS A 95 4.27 1.95 26.25
CA LYS A 95 2.99 2.22 25.54
C LYS A 95 3.16 3.23 24.43
N HIS A 96 3.85 4.33 24.71
CA HIS A 96 4.07 5.38 23.72
C HIS A 96 4.99 4.90 22.58
N VAL A 97 6.01 4.11 22.89
CA VAL A 97 6.86 3.47 21.87
C VAL A 97 6.04 2.52 21.00
N PHE A 98 5.23 1.66 21.60
CA PHE A 98 4.37 0.73 20.85
C PHE A 98 3.35 1.46 19.99
N SER A 99 2.71 2.50 20.53
CA SER A 99 1.78 3.35 19.78
C SER A 99 2.46 4.02 18.58
N LEU A 100 3.68 4.53 18.76
CA LEU A 100 4.46 5.13 17.67
C LEU A 100 4.75 4.11 16.55
N ILE A 101 5.13 2.88 16.90
CA ILE A 101 5.35 1.79 15.94
C ILE A 101 4.07 1.51 15.14
N VAL A 102 2.92 1.42 15.82
CA VAL A 102 1.62 1.16 15.18
C VAL A 102 1.23 2.29 14.23
N VAL A 103 1.34 3.55 14.66
CA VAL A 103 1.00 4.72 13.83
C VAL A 103 1.94 4.80 12.62
N TYR A 104 3.23 4.53 12.80
CA TYR A 104 4.20 4.49 11.71
C TYR A 104 3.89 3.38 10.70
N PHE A 105 3.50 2.19 11.17
CA PHE A 105 3.02 1.11 10.30
C PHE A 105 1.81 1.54 9.46
N PHE A 106 0.82 2.21 10.06
CA PHE A 106 -0.35 2.72 9.33
C PHE A 106 0.02 3.79 8.30
N ALA A 107 0.99 4.67 8.61
CA ALA A 107 1.48 5.65 7.64
C ALA A 107 2.05 4.96 6.39
N ILE A 108 2.89 3.93 6.57
CA ILE A 108 3.46 3.12 5.48
C ILE A 108 2.35 2.36 4.73
N PHE A 109 1.39 1.78 5.44
CA PHE A 109 0.28 1.06 4.84
C PHE A 109 -0.59 1.97 3.95
N LEU A 110 -0.89 3.18 4.40
CA LEU A 110 -1.60 4.17 3.60
C LEU A 110 -0.77 4.64 2.40
N ALA A 111 0.56 4.79 2.55
CA ALA A 111 1.45 5.09 1.43
C ALA A 111 1.42 3.98 0.37
N TYR A 112 1.41 2.71 0.79
CA TYR A 112 1.23 1.57 -0.11
C TYR A 112 -0.11 1.62 -0.85
N ALA A 113 -1.21 1.89 -0.13
CA ALA A 113 -2.53 2.03 -0.73
C ALA A 113 -2.56 3.18 -1.74
N ALA A 114 -2.01 4.34 -1.39
CA ALA A 114 -1.87 5.49 -2.28
C ALA A 114 -1.09 5.14 -3.55
N ALA A 115 0.07 4.48 -3.42
CA ALA A 115 0.89 4.05 -4.56
C ALA A 115 0.12 3.10 -5.49
N LYS A 116 -0.64 2.14 -4.93
CA LYS A 116 -1.49 1.23 -5.72
C LYS A 116 -2.55 1.98 -6.53
N PHE A 117 -3.25 2.93 -5.90
CA PHE A 117 -4.31 3.70 -6.56
C PHE A 117 -3.74 4.68 -7.60
N LEU A 118 -2.65 5.38 -7.29
CA LEU A 118 -1.99 6.28 -8.21
C LEU A 118 -1.47 5.53 -9.43
N HIS A 119 -0.79 4.40 -9.23
CA HIS A 119 -0.32 3.56 -10.34
C HIS A 119 -1.47 3.13 -11.25
N ARG A 120 -2.56 2.60 -10.66
CA ARG A 120 -3.75 2.21 -11.42
C ARG A 120 -4.36 3.40 -12.18
N TYR A 121 -4.44 4.58 -11.55
CA TYR A 121 -4.97 5.79 -12.17
C TYR A 121 -4.13 6.24 -13.36
N PHE A 122 -2.80 6.33 -13.21
CA PHE A 122 -1.91 6.69 -14.31
C PHE A 122 -1.92 5.65 -15.43
N PHE A 123 -1.99 4.37 -15.10
CA PHE A 123 -2.12 3.29 -16.07
C PHE A 123 -3.42 3.42 -16.89
N MET A 124 -4.56 3.64 -16.23
CA MET A 124 -5.85 3.84 -16.90
C MET A 124 -5.87 5.13 -17.74
N ARG A 125 -5.23 6.20 -17.26
CA ARG A 125 -5.13 7.47 -17.98
C ARG A 125 -4.22 7.38 -19.22
N ALA A 126 -3.13 6.62 -19.15
CA ALA A 126 -2.23 6.43 -20.28
C ALA A 126 -2.82 5.48 -21.34
N ASN A 127 -3.69 4.56 -20.92
CA ASN A 127 -4.30 3.53 -21.75
C ASN A 127 -5.82 3.70 -21.83
N MET A 128 -6.31 4.92 -22.09
CA MET A 128 -7.76 5.21 -22.10
C MET A 128 -8.52 4.32 -23.10
N ASP A 129 -7.87 3.92 -24.20
CA ASP A 129 -8.42 3.04 -25.23
C ASP A 129 -8.80 1.65 -24.69
N TYR A 130 -8.16 1.20 -23.61
CA TYR A 130 -8.49 -0.06 -22.91
C TYR A 130 -9.51 0.13 -21.78
N VAL A 131 -9.78 1.38 -21.36
CA VAL A 131 -10.65 1.71 -20.23
C VAL A 131 -12.07 2.00 -20.69
N ASN A 132 -12.23 2.62 -21.85
CA ASN A 132 -13.51 2.60 -22.55
C ASN A 132 -13.65 1.24 -23.22
N TYR A 133 -14.66 0.46 -22.83
CA TYR A 133 -15.25 -0.49 -23.76
C TYR A 133 -15.73 0.34 -24.95
N GLN A 134 -14.89 0.53 -25.96
CA GLN A 134 -15.37 0.97 -27.26
C GLN A 134 -16.39 -0.10 -27.66
N PRO A 135 -17.69 0.21 -27.72
CA PRO A 135 -18.61 -0.75 -28.29
C PRO A 135 -18.10 -0.96 -29.72
N TYR A 136 -17.74 -2.21 -30.05
CA TYR A 136 -17.24 -2.59 -31.36
C TYR A 136 -18.00 -1.80 -32.43
N SER A 137 -17.26 -1.08 -33.28
CA SER A 137 -17.87 -0.39 -34.42
C SER A 137 -18.71 -1.42 -35.18
N ASN A 138 -19.92 -1.05 -35.65
CA ASN A 138 -20.82 -1.98 -36.34
C ASN A 138 -20.14 -2.74 -37.50
N LYS A 139 -19.05 -2.19 -38.06
CA LYS A 139 -18.20 -2.84 -39.07
C LYS A 139 -17.33 -3.98 -38.49
N GLU A 140 -16.76 -3.81 -37.30
CA GLU A 140 -15.96 -4.84 -36.61
C GLU A 140 -16.83 -5.96 -36.04
N LYS A 141 -18.00 -5.60 -35.48
CA LYS A 141 -19.01 -6.58 -35.04
C LYS A 141 -19.44 -7.51 -36.19
N LYS A 142 -19.69 -6.96 -37.38
CA LYS A 142 -19.96 -7.75 -38.60
C LYS A 142 -18.79 -8.62 -39.05
N LYS A 143 -17.54 -8.20 -38.81
CA LYS A 143 -16.34 -8.95 -39.18
C LYS A 143 -16.11 -10.14 -38.24
N LEU A 144 -16.34 -9.94 -36.94
CA LEU A 144 -16.23 -10.98 -35.91
C LEU A 144 -17.37 -12.00 -35.97
N MET A 145 -18.60 -11.56 -36.27
CA MET A 145 -19.72 -12.47 -36.56
C MET A 145 -19.47 -13.33 -37.80
N LYS A 146 -18.84 -12.77 -38.85
CA LYS A 146 -18.41 -13.54 -40.04
C LYS A 146 -17.30 -14.55 -39.75
N GLN A 147 -16.57 -14.37 -38.65
CA GLN A 147 -15.51 -15.28 -38.19
C GLN A 147 -16.03 -16.30 -37.15
N GLY A 148 -17.33 -16.35 -36.89
CA GLY A 148 -17.96 -17.36 -36.02
C GLY A 148 -17.76 -17.14 -34.52
N LEU A 149 -17.28 -15.98 -34.10
CA LEU A 149 -17.14 -15.63 -32.68
C LEU A 149 -18.42 -14.95 -32.19
N GLU A 150 -19.21 -15.66 -31.38
CA GLU A 150 -20.37 -15.09 -30.69
C GLU A 150 -19.90 -14.16 -29.57
N ILE A 151 -20.13 -12.86 -29.76
CA ILE A 151 -19.92 -11.85 -28.72
C ILE A 151 -21.23 -11.76 -27.93
N LYS A 152 -21.26 -12.33 -26.71
CA LYS A 152 -22.33 -12.11 -25.72
C LYS A 152 -22.17 -10.75 -25.04
#